data_AF-A0A538PUK3-F1
#
_entry.id   AF-A0A538PUK3-F1
#
_cell.length_a   1.000
_cell.length_b   1.000
_cell.length_c   1.000
_cell.angle_alpha   90.00
_cell.angle_beta   90.00
_cell.angle_gamma   90.00
#
_symmetry.space_group_name_H-M   'P 1'
#
loop_
_entity.id
_entity.type
_entity.pdbx_description
1 polymer ?
#
loop_
_entity_poly.entity_id
_entity_poly.type
_entity_poly.pdbx_seq_one_letter_code
_entity_poly.pdbx_strand_id
1 'polypeptide(L)'
;MQFPNLDAFFHNVFSVTPDNSFDLGSYRQGETKSITMSKPGVVSVYCNMHPQMVGHILVVPNGNYVRAGKDGFFRLQNVPAGHHRIVAWAPESKPVSAEAEVNETEAVTVELELKRGRSGPHLKKDGLPYGSYDK
;
A
#
# COMPACT_ATOMS: atom_id res chain seq x y z
N MET A 1 8.10 3.94 -9.28
CA MET A 1 6.65 4.24 -9.40
C MET A 1 6.50 5.65 -9.94
N GLN A 2 5.56 5.89 -10.85
CA GLN A 2 5.25 7.22 -11.38
C GLN A 2 3.91 7.70 -10.85
N PHE A 3 3.82 9.00 -10.55
CA PHE A 3 2.62 9.68 -10.11
C PHE A 3 2.36 10.87 -11.05
N PRO A 4 1.52 10.69 -12.08
CA PRO A 4 1.07 11.79 -12.93
C PRO A 4 -0.05 12.59 -12.25
N ASN A 5 -0.04 13.91 -12.42
CA ASN A 5 -1.20 14.73 -12.12
C ASN A 5 -1.97 15.00 -13.41
N LEU A 6 -3.13 14.36 -13.58
CA LEU A 6 -4.00 14.56 -14.75
C LEU A 6 -5.13 15.56 -14.48
N ASP A 7 -5.29 15.99 -13.23
CA ASP A 7 -6.32 16.92 -12.80
C ASP A 7 -5.89 18.38 -13.02
N ALA A 8 -6.87 19.28 -13.13
CA ALA A 8 -6.60 20.71 -13.29
C ALA A 8 -6.06 21.40 -12.02
N PHE A 9 -6.10 20.73 -10.87
CA PHE A 9 -5.66 21.26 -9.59
C PHE A 9 -4.23 20.83 -9.26
N PHE A 10 -3.54 21.60 -8.41
CA PHE A 10 -2.27 21.15 -7.86
C PHE A 10 -2.50 19.97 -6.92
N HIS A 11 -1.65 18.95 -7.05
CA HIS A 11 -1.60 17.81 -6.13
C HIS A 11 -0.21 17.66 -5.56
N ASN A 12 -0.15 17.06 -4.37
CA ASN A 12 1.08 16.65 -3.73
C ASN A 12 1.02 15.14 -3.48
N VAL A 13 2.18 14.50 -3.42
CA VAL A 13 2.30 13.08 -3.14
C VAL A 13 3.41 12.94 -2.11
N PHE A 14 3.03 12.54 -0.90
CA PHE A 14 3.97 12.31 0.19
C PHE A 14 3.62 11.05 0.98
N SER A 15 4.61 10.50 1.68
CA SER A 15 4.50 9.35 2.57
C SER A 15 5.33 9.62 3.82
N VAL A 16 4.78 9.26 4.98
CA VAL A 16 5.48 9.21 6.26
C VAL A 16 5.71 7.78 6.74
N THR A 17 5.44 6.77 5.90
CA THR A 17 5.75 5.37 6.22
C THR A 17 7.26 5.22 6.44
N PRO A 18 7.71 4.69 7.59
CA PRO A 18 9.13 4.43 7.83
C PRO A 18 9.77 3.63 6.70
N ASP A 19 11.04 3.91 6.40
CA ASP A 19 11.83 3.24 5.36
C ASP A 19 11.34 3.43 3.91
N ASN A 20 10.20 4.09 3.69
CA ASN A 20 9.69 4.55 2.39
C ASN A 20 9.01 5.93 2.54
N SER A 21 9.62 6.84 3.32
CA SER A 21 9.14 8.21 3.48
C SER A 21 9.66 9.09 2.35
N PHE A 22 8.81 10.00 1.86
CA PHE A 22 9.14 10.93 0.79
C PHE A 22 8.13 12.08 0.71
N ASP A 23 8.50 13.18 0.06
CA ASP A 23 7.61 14.25 -0.38
C ASP A 23 8.03 14.69 -1.79
N LEU A 24 7.15 14.55 -2.77
CA LEU A 24 7.42 14.94 -4.16
C LEU A 24 7.17 16.43 -4.44
N GLY A 25 6.70 17.19 -3.44
CA GLY A 25 6.25 18.57 -3.59
C GLY A 25 4.90 18.66 -4.32
N SER A 26 4.35 19.86 -4.42
CA SER A 26 3.12 20.10 -5.19
C SER A 26 3.44 20.30 -6.67
N TYR A 27 2.61 19.78 -7.57
CA TYR A 27 2.81 19.91 -9.01
C TYR A 27 1.48 20.00 -9.78
N ARG A 28 1.53 20.70 -10.92
CA ARG A 28 0.34 21.05 -11.73
C ARG A 28 -0.05 19.95 -12.70
N GLN A 29 -1.18 20.15 -13.38
CA GLN A 29 -1.65 19.28 -14.45
C GLN A 29 -0.55 18.98 -15.48
N GLY A 30 -0.47 17.72 -15.91
CA GLY A 30 0.46 17.22 -16.91
C GLY A 30 1.85 16.89 -16.36
N GLU A 31 2.20 17.30 -15.15
CA GLU A 31 3.47 16.95 -14.54
C GLU A 31 3.43 15.53 -13.96
N THR A 32 4.55 14.81 -14.09
CA THR A 32 4.74 13.48 -13.51
C THR A 32 5.97 13.49 -12.63
N LYS A 33 5.85 12.95 -11.42
CA LYS A 33 6.98 12.73 -10.52
C LYS A 33 7.13 11.24 -10.21
N SER A 34 8.36 10.84 -9.89
CA SER A 34 8.69 9.43 -9.66
C SER A 34 9.42 9.24 -8.35
N ILE A 35 9.20 8.09 -7.74
CA ILE A 35 9.96 7.62 -6.57
C ILE A 35 10.16 6.10 -6.65
N THR A 36 11.29 5.65 -6.13
CA THR A 36 11.59 4.23 -5.93
C THR A 36 11.37 3.89 -4.46
N MET A 37 10.53 2.89 -4.21
CA MET A 37 10.33 2.31 -2.88
C MET A 37 11.08 0.99 -2.85
N SER A 38 12.05 0.85 -1.96
CA SER A 38 12.98 -0.30 -1.94
C SER A 38 12.73 -1.25 -0.78
N LYS A 39 11.89 -0.85 0.18
CA LYS A 39 11.68 -1.59 1.42
C LYS A 39 10.32 -2.29 1.39
N PRO A 40 10.26 -3.62 1.52
CA PRO A 40 8.99 -4.34 1.53
C PRO A 40 8.07 -3.86 2.66
N GLY A 41 6.78 -3.76 2.36
CA GLY A 41 5.78 -3.27 3.31
C GLY A 41 4.70 -2.42 2.66
N VAL A 42 3.77 -1.94 3.49
CA VAL A 42 2.67 -1.08 3.06
C VAL A 42 3.11 0.38 3.16
N VAL A 43 3.12 1.07 2.02
CA VAL A 43 3.40 2.49 1.91
C VAL A 43 2.09 3.23 1.71
N SER A 44 1.74 4.07 2.68
CA SER A 44 0.56 4.95 2.56
C SER A 44 0.99 6.28 1.97
N VAL A 45 0.24 6.71 0.97
CA VAL A 45 0.54 7.89 0.14
C VAL A 45 -0.62 8.87 0.25
N TYR A 46 -0.29 10.14 0.40
CA TYR A 46 -1.23 11.18 0.76
C TYR A 46 -1.05 12.44 -0.10
N CYS A 47 -2.07 13.29 -0.14
CA CYS A 47 -1.97 14.63 -0.71
C CYS A 47 -2.10 15.70 0.37
N ASN A 48 -1.11 16.59 0.49
CA ASN A 48 -1.06 17.60 1.57
C ASN A 48 -2.19 18.65 1.54
N MET A 49 -3.03 18.68 0.50
CA MET A 49 -4.11 19.67 0.33
C MET A 49 -5.50 19.03 0.47
N HIS A 50 -5.61 17.70 0.33
CA HIS A 50 -6.88 17.00 0.21
C HIS A 50 -6.93 15.83 1.20
N PRO A 51 -7.58 15.98 2.37
CA PRO A 51 -7.58 14.97 3.43
C PRO A 51 -8.21 13.62 3.03
N GLN A 52 -9.00 13.61 1.97
CA GLN A 52 -9.65 12.43 1.40
C GLN A 52 -8.75 11.65 0.42
N MET A 53 -7.64 12.23 -0.02
CA MET A 53 -6.76 11.59 -1.00
C MET A 53 -5.76 10.67 -0.31
N VAL A 54 -6.15 9.40 -0.20
CA VAL A 54 -5.31 8.33 0.34
C VAL A 54 -5.07 7.28 -0.75
N GLY A 55 -3.81 6.89 -0.90
CA GLY A 55 -3.40 5.73 -1.68
C GLY A 55 -2.57 4.78 -0.83
N HIS A 56 -2.53 3.51 -1.22
CA HIS A 56 -1.70 2.51 -0.58
C HIS A 56 -0.95 1.71 -1.64
N ILE A 57 0.32 1.42 -1.36
CA ILE A 57 1.20 0.64 -2.23
C ILE A 57 1.80 -0.47 -1.39
N LEU A 58 1.55 -1.72 -1.78
CA LEU A 58 2.19 -2.87 -1.17
C LEU A 58 3.49 -3.18 -1.93
N VAL A 59 4.62 -2.88 -1.31
CA VAL A 59 5.95 -3.25 -1.82
C VAL A 59 6.22 -4.69 -1.41
N VAL A 60 6.31 -5.58 -2.38
CA VAL A 60 6.55 -7.02 -2.16
C VAL A 60 8.04 -7.35 -2.34
N PRO A 61 8.60 -8.30 -1.57
CA PRO A 61 10.03 -8.62 -1.61
C PRO A 61 10.44 -9.42 -2.86
N ASN A 62 9.47 -9.98 -3.61
CA ASN A 62 9.70 -10.82 -4.77
C ASN A 62 8.49 -10.79 -5.72
N GLY A 63 8.59 -11.50 -6.86
CA GLY A 63 7.52 -11.56 -7.87
C GLY A 63 6.33 -12.46 -7.52
N ASN A 64 6.32 -13.13 -6.37
CA ASN A 64 5.25 -14.04 -5.98
C ASN A 64 4.16 -13.28 -5.21
N TYR A 65 3.25 -12.66 -5.96
CA TYR A 65 2.08 -11.99 -5.38
C TYR A 65 0.84 -12.22 -6.25
N VAL A 66 -0.31 -12.15 -5.62
CA VAL A 66 -1.61 -12.25 -6.29
C VAL A 66 -2.61 -11.37 -5.55
N ARG A 67 -3.58 -10.83 -6.27
CA ARG A 67 -4.74 -10.18 -5.65
C ARG A 67 -5.80 -11.24 -5.40
N ALA A 68 -6.27 -11.35 -4.16
CA ALA A 68 -7.41 -12.20 -3.85
C ALA A 68 -8.65 -11.76 -4.63
N GLY A 69 -9.45 -12.75 -5.04
CA GLY A 69 -10.76 -12.55 -5.65
C GLY A 69 -11.74 -11.88 -4.69
N LYS A 70 -12.88 -11.43 -5.23
CA LYS A 70 -13.96 -10.83 -4.42
C LYS A 70 -14.58 -11.82 -3.43
N ASP A 71 -14.44 -13.11 -3.72
CA ASP A 71 -14.82 -14.26 -2.92
C ASP A 71 -13.80 -14.62 -1.84
N GLY A 72 -12.67 -13.91 -1.78
CA GLY A 72 -11.59 -14.15 -0.81
C GLY A 72 -10.61 -15.24 -1.23
N PHE A 73 -10.85 -15.95 -2.33
CA PHE A 73 -9.96 -16.99 -2.82
C PHE A 73 -8.78 -16.41 -3.60
N PHE A 74 -7.65 -17.10 -3.52
CA PHE A 74 -6.44 -16.74 -4.26
C PHE A 74 -5.67 -18.00 -4.64
N ARG A 75 -4.80 -17.88 -5.64
CA ARG A 75 -3.88 -18.94 -6.02
C ARG A 75 -2.54 -18.32 -6.40
N LEU A 76 -1.50 -18.66 -5.63
CA LEU A 76 -0.11 -18.39 -6.01
C LEU A 76 0.40 -19.62 -6.75
N GLN A 77 0.88 -19.42 -7.97
CA GLN A 77 1.48 -20.48 -8.79
C GLN A 77 3.00 -20.32 -8.81
N ASN A 78 3.72 -21.40 -9.08
CA ASN A 78 5.17 -21.41 -9.22
C ASN A 78 5.93 -20.87 -7.98
N VAL A 79 5.36 -21.09 -6.79
CA VAL A 79 6.08 -20.80 -5.54
C VAL A 79 7.17 -21.86 -5.37
N PRO A 80 8.45 -21.49 -5.19
CA PRO A 80 9.53 -22.46 -5.00
C PRO A 80 9.29 -23.36 -3.79
N ALA A 81 9.81 -24.58 -3.79
CA ALA A 81 9.75 -25.43 -2.61
C ALA A 81 10.53 -24.82 -1.41
N GLY A 82 10.09 -25.14 -0.20
CA GLY A 82 10.68 -24.73 1.08
C GLY A 82 9.73 -23.93 1.98
N HIS A 83 10.30 -23.42 3.07
CA HIS A 83 9.59 -22.61 4.06
C HIS A 83 9.32 -21.19 3.55
N HIS A 84 8.04 -20.80 3.49
CA HIS A 84 7.63 -19.46 3.08
C HIS A 84 6.72 -18.79 4.10
N ARG A 85 6.96 -17.51 4.32
CA ARG A 85 6.02 -16.62 4.99
C ARG A 85 5.08 -16.00 3.98
N ILE A 86 3.80 -16.36 4.06
CA ILE A 86 2.73 -15.78 3.24
C ILE A 86 2.14 -14.59 3.99
N VAL A 87 1.98 -13.45 3.31
CA VAL A 87 1.44 -12.22 3.90
C VAL A 87 0.18 -11.81 3.12
N ALA A 88 -0.91 -11.58 3.84
CA ALA A 88 -2.11 -10.94 3.30
C ALA A 88 -2.27 -9.54 3.89
N TRP A 89 -2.78 -8.63 3.07
CA TRP A 89 -3.07 -7.26 3.46
C TRP A 89 -4.19 -6.68 2.61
N ALA A 90 -5.00 -5.80 3.21
CA ALA A 90 -5.97 -4.98 2.53
C ALA A 90 -5.94 -3.55 3.09
N PRO A 91 -6.43 -2.55 2.33
CA PRO A 91 -6.64 -1.21 2.87
C PRO A 91 -7.38 -1.25 4.20
N GLU A 92 -6.95 -0.40 5.14
CA GLU A 92 -7.52 -0.29 6.49
C GLU A 92 -7.37 -1.55 7.37
N SER A 93 -6.57 -2.53 6.97
CA SER A 93 -6.21 -3.67 7.83
C SER A 93 -4.73 -3.62 8.23
N LYS A 94 -4.39 -4.30 9.32
CA LYS A 94 -3.00 -4.70 9.56
C LYS A 94 -2.67 -5.90 8.66
N PRO A 95 -1.41 -6.03 8.17
CA PRO A 95 -0.98 -7.25 7.52
C PRO A 95 -1.10 -8.44 8.47
N VAL A 96 -1.51 -9.58 7.94
CA VAL A 96 -1.48 -10.87 8.65
C VAL A 96 -0.60 -11.83 7.89
N SER A 97 -0.02 -12.80 8.59
CA SER A 97 0.87 -13.78 7.96
C SER A 97 0.65 -15.18 8.47
N ALA A 98 0.93 -16.15 7.61
CA ALA A 98 1.01 -17.57 7.92
C ALA A 98 2.31 -18.13 7.35
N GLU A 99 2.87 -19.13 8.02
CA GLU A 99 3.98 -19.91 7.48
C GLU A 99 3.43 -21.09 6.67
N ALA A 100 4.07 -21.43 5.56
CA ALA A 100 3.69 -22.54 4.69
C ALA A 100 4.95 -23.31 4.26
N GLU A 101 4.89 -24.63 4.34
CA GLU A 101 5.91 -25.50 3.77
C GLU A 101 5.49 -25.96 2.38
N VAL A 102 6.05 -25.33 1.35
CA VAL A 102 5.72 -25.65 -0.04
C VAL A 102 6.58 -26.81 -0.50
N ASN A 103 5.96 -27.85 -1.03
CA ASN A 103 6.67 -28.96 -1.66
C ASN A 103 6.48 -28.90 -3.20
N GLU A 104 7.25 -29.68 -3.95
CA GLU A 104 7.26 -29.62 -5.42
C GLU A 104 6.01 -30.21 -6.10
N THR A 105 5.21 -31.00 -5.38
CA THR A 105 4.22 -31.91 -6.00
C THR A 105 2.78 -31.61 -5.60
N GLU A 106 2.56 -30.98 -4.45
CA GLU A 106 1.26 -30.75 -3.86
C GLU A 106 1.02 -29.27 -3.54
N ALA A 107 -0.22 -28.83 -3.71
CA ALA A 107 -0.62 -27.50 -3.32
C ALA A 107 -0.82 -27.41 -1.80
N VAL A 108 -0.26 -26.37 -1.20
CA VAL A 108 -0.51 -26.03 0.21
C VAL A 108 -1.69 -25.07 0.28
N THR A 109 -2.63 -25.34 1.18
CA THR A 109 -3.72 -24.41 1.49
C THR A 109 -3.37 -23.62 2.74
N VAL A 110 -3.52 -22.30 2.67
CA VAL A 110 -3.39 -21.42 3.83
C VAL A 110 -4.63 -20.55 3.95
N GLU A 111 -5.06 -20.33 5.18
CA GLU A 111 -6.18 -19.43 5.51
C GLU A 111 -5.63 -18.22 6.27
N LEU A 112 -6.07 -17.02 5.87
CA LEU A 112 -5.61 -15.75 6.42
C LEU A 112 -6.84 -14.89 6.72
N GLU A 113 -7.06 -14.55 7.99
CA GLU A 113 -8.18 -13.70 8.39
C GLU A 113 -7.71 -12.24 8.51
N LEU A 114 -8.29 -11.35 7.70
CA LEU A 114 -8.05 -9.92 7.78
C LEU A 114 -9.16 -9.22 8.56
N LYS A 115 -8.78 -8.52 9.63
CA LYS A 115 -9.69 -7.63 10.37
C LYS A 115 -9.57 -6.21 9.83
N ARG A 116 -10.67 -5.71 9.25
CA ARG A 116 -10.77 -4.32 8.80
C ARG A 116 -10.88 -3.41 10.02
N GLY A 117 -9.97 -2.45 10.10
CA GLY A 117 -10.02 -1.36 11.06
C GLY A 117 -10.85 -0.18 10.55
N ARG A 118 -10.73 0.94 11.24
CA ARG A 118 -11.26 2.24 10.79
C ARG A 118 -10.08 3.11 10.35
N SER A 119 -10.20 3.74 9.19
CA SER A 119 -9.32 4.85 8.80
C SER A 119 -9.95 6.17 9.25
N GLY A 120 -9.12 7.06 9.81
CA GLY A 120 -9.47 8.47 10.01
C GLY A 120 -8.84 9.32 8.90
N PRO A 121 -9.15 10.64 8.84
CA PRO A 121 -8.45 11.54 7.95
C PRO A 121 -6.94 11.50 8.23
N HIS A 122 -6.13 11.50 7.18
CA HIS A 122 -4.68 11.60 7.35
C HIS A 122 -4.29 13.02 7.75
N LEU A 123 -3.09 13.18 8.31
CA LEU A 123 -2.54 14.49 8.65
C LEU A 123 -1.88 15.12 7.42
N LYS A 124 -1.62 16.42 7.49
CA LYS A 124 -0.74 17.10 6.56
C LYS A 124 0.70 16.59 6.71
N LYS A 125 1.56 16.93 5.77
CA LYS A 125 2.98 16.54 5.75
C LYS A 125 3.80 17.12 6.90
N ASP A 126 3.31 18.18 7.54
CA ASP A 126 3.88 18.78 8.76
C ASP A 126 3.37 18.13 10.05
N GLY A 127 2.51 17.11 9.94
CA GLY A 127 1.92 16.40 11.08
C GLY A 127 0.73 17.13 11.72
N LEU A 128 0.26 18.24 11.16
CA LEU A 128 -0.91 18.95 11.66
C LEU A 128 -2.21 18.43 11.00
N PRO A 129 -3.36 18.50 11.70
CA PRO A 129 -4.64 18.19 11.09
C PRO A 129 -4.96 19.17 9.96
N TYR A 130 -5.83 18.74 9.04
CA TYR A 130 -6.50 19.66 8.13
C TYR A 130 -7.45 20.52 8.96
N GLY A 131 -7.34 21.85 8.86
CA GLY A 131 -8.25 22.74 9.58
C GLY A 131 -9.66 22.61 9.01
N SER A 132 -10.67 22.57 9.87
CA SER A 132 -11.98 23.08 9.49
C SER A 132 -11.93 24.60 9.56
N TYR A 133 -12.60 25.29 8.66
CA TYR A 133 -12.78 26.74 8.72
C TYR A 133 -13.75 27.15 9.86
N ASP A 134 -13.95 26.32 10.89
CA ASP A 134 -14.75 26.66 12.05
C ASP A 134 -13.90 27.57 12.96
N LYS A 135 -14.01 28.87 12.68
CA LYS A 135 -13.68 29.93 13.64
C LYS A 135 -14.73 29.99 14.74
#